data_AF-A0A225WHR6-F1
#
_entry.id   AF-A0A225WHR6-F1
#
_cell.length_a   1.000
_cell.length_b   1.000
_cell.length_c   1.000
_cell.angle_alpha   90.00
_cell.angle_beta   90.00
_cell.angle_gamma   90.00
#
_symmetry.space_group_name_H-M   'P 1'
#
loop_
_entity.id
_entity.type
_entity.pdbx_description
1 polymer ?
#
loop_
_entity_poly.entity_id
_entity_poly.type
_entity_poly.pdbx_seq_one_letter_code
_entity_poly.pdbx_strand_id
1 'polypeptide(L)'
;MPATSKIPEVATPVREFNNIPARSREQREAVCDKEQREKERLRDRKEGFVRVDTSVTGSAMLVYTPESQGYMRDADRFHSDTAGEERVVREHARARARMQQDRRRREAVERDVRRWDALDAASAEDRRRWDALRASGSKARRNKSGVPFNPVTLKYNDGKDGERLKAADAAVKHRANLRAQNLQYQNSREGINPITGETVRRVQTNDLLPH
;
A
#
# COMPACT_ATOMS: atom_id res chain seq x y z
N MET A 1 28.15 -87.98 102.27
CA MET A 1 27.12 -86.92 102.42
C MET A 1 27.43 -86.18 103.71
N PRO A 2 27.49 -84.83 103.77
CA PRO A 2 26.65 -83.90 103.02
C PRO A 2 27.42 -82.99 102.04
N ALA A 3 26.73 -82.63 100.96
CA ALA A 3 27.15 -81.70 99.94
C ALA A 3 26.95 -80.25 100.41
N THR A 4 27.97 -79.42 100.25
CA THR A 4 27.88 -77.96 100.39
C THR A 4 27.28 -77.38 99.11
N SER A 5 26.00 -77.02 99.15
CA SER A 5 25.30 -76.33 98.08
C SER A 5 25.78 -74.87 97.96
N LYS A 6 26.57 -74.57 96.93
CA LYS A 6 26.85 -73.18 96.52
C LYS A 6 25.62 -72.60 95.84
N ILE A 7 25.06 -71.55 96.44
CA ILE A 7 24.01 -70.71 95.87
C ILE A 7 24.64 -69.94 94.69
N PRO A 8 24.02 -69.88 93.49
CA PRO A 8 24.53 -69.07 92.40
C PRO A 8 24.19 -67.59 92.63
N GLU A 9 25.21 -66.74 92.72
CA GLU A 9 25.07 -65.29 92.68
C GLU A 9 24.55 -64.86 91.30
N VAL A 10 23.40 -64.21 91.28
CA VAL A 10 22.83 -63.60 90.07
C VAL A 10 23.61 -62.32 89.80
N ALA A 11 24.59 -62.39 88.89
CA ALA A 11 25.27 -61.22 88.36
C ALA A 11 24.32 -60.43 87.45
N THR A 12 23.95 -59.22 87.87
CA THR A 12 23.28 -58.24 87.00
C THR A 12 24.25 -57.79 85.90
N PRO A 13 23.84 -57.75 84.62
CA PRO A 13 24.71 -57.26 83.57
C PRO A 13 24.91 -55.76 83.75
N VAL A 14 26.13 -55.35 84.07
CA VAL A 14 26.56 -53.95 84.02
C VAL A 14 26.40 -53.50 82.56
N ARG A 15 25.53 -52.51 82.32
CA ARG A 15 25.43 -51.87 81.01
C ARG A 15 26.74 -51.15 80.71
N GLU A 16 27.56 -51.69 79.82
CA GLU A 16 28.65 -50.95 79.20
C GLU A 16 28.05 -49.77 78.41
N PHE A 17 28.31 -48.55 78.88
CA PHE A 17 27.95 -47.36 78.11
C PHE A 17 28.90 -47.26 76.92
N ASN A 18 28.36 -47.43 75.72
CA ASN A 18 29.06 -47.12 74.47
C ASN A 18 29.36 -45.62 74.43
N ASN A 19 30.58 -45.25 74.82
CA ASN A 19 31.03 -43.86 74.80
C ASN A 19 31.42 -43.47 73.37
N ILE A 20 30.42 -43.14 72.54
CA ILE A 20 30.65 -42.70 71.17
C ILE A 20 31.33 -41.31 71.24
N PRO A 21 32.55 -41.15 70.72
CA PRO A 21 33.24 -39.86 70.76
C PRO A 21 32.42 -38.82 70.00
N ALA A 22 32.36 -37.60 70.56
CA ALA A 22 31.63 -36.51 69.93
C ALA A 22 32.25 -36.19 68.55
N ARG A 23 31.39 -36.01 67.53
CA ARG A 23 31.83 -35.66 66.17
C ARG A 23 32.64 -34.37 66.18
N SER A 24 33.74 -34.34 65.43
CA SER A 24 34.53 -33.13 65.23
C SER A 24 33.72 -32.06 64.48
N ARG A 25 34.19 -30.81 64.49
CA ARG A 25 33.52 -29.71 63.78
C ARG A 25 33.46 -29.95 62.27
N GLU A 26 34.56 -30.42 61.68
CA GLU A 26 34.65 -30.78 60.27
C GLU A 26 33.65 -31.87 59.89
N GLN A 27 33.48 -32.89 60.73
CA GLN A 27 32.49 -33.95 60.53
C GLN A 27 31.04 -33.45 60.62
N ARG A 28 30.78 -32.36 61.38
CA ARG A 28 29.45 -31.75 61.43
C ARG A 28 29.20 -30.88 60.20
N GLU A 29 30.20 -30.14 59.76
CA GLU A 29 30.12 -29.31 58.55
C GLU A 29 29.93 -30.17 57.29
N ALA A 30 30.64 -31.31 57.17
CA ALA A 30 30.46 -32.27 56.08
C ALA A 30 29.05 -32.89 56.03
N VAL A 31 28.40 -33.08 57.19
CA VAL A 31 27.01 -33.58 57.27
C VAL A 31 25.99 -32.51 56.85
N CYS A 32 26.34 -31.24 57.02
CA CYS A 32 25.50 -30.10 56.62
C CYS A 32 25.66 -29.75 55.14
N ASP A 33 26.81 -30.00 54.53
CA ASP A 33 27.02 -29.80 53.10
C ASP A 33 26.24 -30.85 52.29
N LYS A 34 25.24 -30.37 51.55
CA LYS A 34 24.37 -31.21 50.73
C LYS A 34 25.15 -31.97 49.66
N GLU A 35 26.18 -31.37 49.07
CA GLU A 35 26.95 -32.02 48.02
C GLU A 35 27.81 -33.16 48.57
N GLN A 36 28.50 -32.94 49.68
CA GLN A 36 29.33 -33.97 50.31
C GLN A 36 28.47 -35.14 50.81
N ARG A 37 27.33 -34.85 51.43
CA ARG A 37 26.38 -35.87 51.91
C ARG A 37 25.79 -36.73 50.78
N GLU A 38 25.58 -36.19 49.59
CA GLU A 38 25.15 -36.98 48.42
C GLU A 38 26.32 -37.79 47.83
N LYS A 39 27.54 -37.24 47.79
CA LYS A 39 28.74 -37.98 47.35
C LYS A 39 29.04 -39.17 48.26
N GLU A 40 28.87 -39.03 49.57
CA GLU A 40 29.02 -40.13 50.52
C GLU A 40 27.91 -41.17 50.36
N ARG A 41 26.65 -40.76 50.25
CA ARG A 41 25.53 -41.69 49.99
C ARG A 41 25.69 -42.47 48.69
N LEU A 42 26.21 -41.85 47.64
CA LEU A 42 26.51 -42.54 46.37
C LEU A 42 27.70 -43.50 46.49
N ARG A 43 28.71 -43.17 47.29
CA ARG A 43 29.84 -44.09 47.58
C ARG A 43 29.39 -45.31 48.37
N ASP A 44 28.48 -45.13 49.33
CA ASP A 44 27.97 -46.21 50.18
C ASP A 44 26.84 -47.01 49.53
N ARG A 45 26.31 -46.55 48.39
CA ARG A 45 25.24 -47.22 47.63
C ARG A 45 25.75 -48.52 47.03
N LYS A 46 25.36 -49.64 47.64
CA LYS A 46 25.62 -51.00 47.16
C LYS A 46 24.35 -51.57 46.52
N GLU A 47 24.13 -51.29 45.24
CA GLU A 47 23.07 -51.95 44.47
C GLU A 47 23.66 -53.09 43.65
N GLY A 48 23.13 -54.31 43.85
CA GLY A 48 23.38 -55.47 42.99
C GLY A 48 24.86 -55.81 42.74
N PHE A 49 25.62 -56.19 43.77
CA PHE A 49 26.99 -56.74 43.70
C PHE A 49 28.08 -55.93 42.95
N VAL A 50 27.74 -54.81 42.30
CA VAL A 50 28.70 -53.95 41.61
C VAL A 50 29.20 -52.91 42.60
N ARG A 51 30.48 -53.03 42.98
CA ARG A 51 31.20 -51.96 43.68
C ARG A 51 31.58 -50.92 42.63
N VAL A 52 31.09 -49.69 42.79
CA VAL A 52 31.45 -48.60 41.89
C VAL A 52 32.79 -48.03 42.35
N ASP A 53 33.87 -48.50 41.72
CA ASP A 53 35.20 -47.97 41.97
C ASP A 53 35.31 -46.56 41.38
N THR A 54 35.16 -45.57 42.27
CA THR A 54 35.32 -44.14 41.95
C THR A 54 36.71 -43.76 41.43
N SER A 55 37.70 -44.64 41.55
CA SER A 55 39.03 -44.49 40.94
C SER A 55 39.04 -44.80 39.44
N VAL A 56 38.13 -45.64 38.96
CA VAL A 56 38.02 -46.03 37.54
C VAL A 56 36.95 -45.19 36.86
N THR A 57 35.77 -45.04 37.46
CA THR A 57 34.59 -44.39 36.84
C THR A 57 34.65 -42.84 36.85
N GLY A 58 35.80 -42.25 37.18
CA GLY A 58 35.94 -40.80 37.31
C GLY A 58 35.20 -40.21 38.51
N SER A 59 35.51 -38.95 38.83
CA SER A 59 35.05 -38.28 40.06
C SER A 59 33.53 -38.03 40.14
N ALA A 60 32.78 -38.41 39.11
CA ALA A 60 31.33 -38.44 39.09
C ALA A 60 30.91 -39.64 38.24
N MET A 61 29.98 -40.45 38.75
CA MET A 61 29.25 -41.55 38.08
C MET A 61 28.65 -41.22 36.69
N LEU A 62 28.87 -40.00 36.18
CA LEU A 62 28.32 -39.44 34.96
C LEU A 62 29.33 -39.44 33.79
N VAL A 63 30.61 -39.75 34.05
CA VAL A 63 31.67 -39.73 33.02
C VAL A 63 32.24 -41.14 32.85
N TYR A 64 31.90 -41.76 31.73
CA TYR A 64 32.43 -43.06 31.32
C TYR A 64 33.94 -42.97 31.02
N THR A 65 34.68 -44.05 31.26
CA THR A 65 36.10 -44.12 30.89
C THR A 65 36.26 -44.32 29.38
N PRO A 66 37.33 -43.80 28.74
CA PRO A 66 37.54 -43.96 27.29
C PRO A 66 37.45 -45.39 26.74
N GLU A 67 37.74 -46.38 27.57
CA GLU A 67 37.74 -47.81 27.23
C GLU A 67 36.37 -48.47 27.40
N SER A 68 35.43 -47.80 28.07
CA SER A 68 34.10 -48.33 28.29
C SER A 68 33.20 -48.12 27.07
N GLN A 69 32.31 -49.08 26.83
CA GLN A 69 31.38 -49.05 25.69
C GLN A 69 30.45 -47.83 25.69
N GLY A 70 30.21 -47.23 26.86
CA GLY A 70 29.38 -46.03 27.02
C GLY A 70 30.12 -44.71 26.80
N TYR A 71 31.43 -44.74 26.52
CA TYR A 71 32.21 -43.54 26.32
C TYR A 71 31.95 -42.89 24.97
N MET A 72 31.73 -41.58 25.03
CA MET A 72 31.59 -40.71 23.89
C MET A 72 32.44 -39.47 24.16
N ARG A 73 33.19 -39.00 23.17
CA ARG A 73 33.95 -37.76 23.31
C ARG A 73 32.97 -36.59 23.42
N ASP A 74 33.36 -35.54 24.13
CA ASP A 74 32.51 -34.35 24.27
C ASP A 74 32.18 -33.71 22.90
N ALA A 75 33.08 -33.80 21.92
CA ALA A 75 32.84 -33.34 20.55
C ALA A 75 31.74 -34.13 19.81
N ASP A 76 31.55 -35.41 20.16
CA ASP A 76 30.52 -36.26 19.57
C ASP A 76 29.21 -36.19 20.39
N ARG A 77 29.33 -35.89 21.69
CA ARG A 77 28.22 -35.72 22.63
C ARG A 77 27.49 -34.40 22.46
N PHE A 78 28.22 -33.33 22.14
CA PHE A 78 27.69 -31.98 22.02
C PHE A 78 27.88 -31.44 20.60
N HIS A 79 26.80 -30.96 19.99
CA HIS A 79 26.91 -30.20 18.74
C HIS A 79 27.73 -28.93 18.98
N SER A 80 28.92 -28.88 18.38
CA SER A 80 29.88 -27.78 18.59
C SER A 80 29.61 -26.54 17.74
N ASP A 81 28.80 -26.65 16.66
CA ASP A 81 28.54 -25.57 15.72
C ASP A 81 27.11 -24.97 15.84
N THR A 82 26.68 -24.72 17.07
CA THR A 82 25.41 -24.02 17.33
C THR A 82 25.42 -22.60 16.73
N ALA A 83 26.59 -21.95 16.67
CA ALA A 83 26.75 -20.62 16.09
C ALA A 83 26.55 -20.61 14.56
N GLY A 84 27.03 -21.64 13.86
CA GLY A 84 26.85 -21.80 12.42
C GLY A 84 25.39 -22.03 12.05
N GLU A 85 24.69 -22.91 12.76
CA GLU A 85 23.26 -23.16 12.56
C GLU A 85 22.42 -21.90 12.78
N GLU A 86 22.71 -21.17 13.85
CA GLU A 86 22.02 -19.93 14.21
C GLU A 86 22.25 -18.83 13.16
N ARG A 87 23.48 -18.74 12.63
CA ARG A 87 23.81 -17.85 11.51
C ARG A 87 23.02 -18.22 10.26
N VAL A 88 22.94 -19.50 9.89
CA VAL A 88 22.17 -19.98 8.72
C VAL A 88 20.69 -19.60 8.86
N VAL A 89 20.10 -19.80 10.04
CA VAL A 89 18.71 -19.41 10.32
C VAL A 89 18.50 -17.89 10.14
N ARG A 90 19.40 -17.07 10.68
CA ARG A 90 19.34 -15.61 10.51
C ARG A 90 19.50 -15.19 9.05
N GLU A 91 20.42 -15.81 8.32
CA GLU A 91 20.63 -15.52 6.90
C GLU A 91 19.41 -15.87 6.06
N HIS A 92 18.78 -17.03 6.30
CA HIS A 92 17.52 -17.38 5.65
C HIS A 92 16.38 -16.41 5.98
N ALA A 93 16.26 -15.99 7.25
CA ALA A 93 15.26 -15.00 7.64
C ALA A 93 15.48 -13.65 6.92
N ARG A 94 16.72 -13.17 6.86
CA ARG A 94 17.10 -11.94 6.14
C ARG A 94 16.86 -12.06 4.64
N ALA A 95 17.21 -13.19 4.04
CA ALA A 95 16.98 -13.45 2.62
C ALA A 95 15.49 -13.41 2.28
N ARG A 96 14.63 -14.06 3.10
CA ARG A 96 13.17 -14.00 2.94
C ARG A 96 12.64 -12.58 3.04
N ALA A 97 13.10 -11.81 4.03
CA ALA A 97 12.69 -10.41 4.17
C ALA A 97 13.09 -9.56 2.96
N ARG A 98 14.32 -9.71 2.45
CA ARG A 98 14.80 -9.03 1.25
C ARG A 98 13.97 -9.38 0.01
N MET A 99 13.71 -10.68 -0.22
CA MET A 99 12.86 -11.11 -1.34
C MET A 99 11.46 -10.51 -1.28
N GLN A 100 10.84 -10.43 -0.10
CA GLN A 100 9.53 -9.82 0.05
C GLN A 100 9.57 -8.31 -0.22
N GLN A 101 10.59 -7.61 0.27
CA GLN A 101 10.75 -6.17 0.04
C GLN A 101 10.98 -5.88 -1.45
N ASP A 102 11.83 -6.64 -2.11
CA ASP A 102 12.11 -6.50 -3.55
C ASP A 102 10.86 -6.79 -4.38
N ARG A 103 10.09 -7.82 -4.01
CA ARG A 103 8.82 -8.11 -4.68
C ARG A 103 7.84 -6.94 -4.56
N ARG A 104 7.62 -6.43 -3.35
CA ARG A 104 6.74 -5.27 -3.11
C ARG A 104 7.21 -4.04 -3.88
N ARG A 105 8.52 -3.80 -3.95
CA ARG A 105 9.11 -2.70 -4.70
C ARG A 105 8.82 -2.84 -6.19
N ARG A 106 9.02 -4.02 -6.77
CA ARG A 106 8.73 -4.30 -8.19
C ARG A 106 7.24 -4.11 -8.49
N GLU A 107 6.37 -4.69 -7.68
CA GLU A 107 4.91 -4.55 -7.82
C GLU A 107 4.46 -3.08 -7.74
N ALA A 108 5.09 -2.26 -6.87
CA ALA A 108 4.80 -0.83 -6.79
C ALA A 108 5.23 -0.09 -8.06
N VAL A 109 6.45 -0.34 -8.55
CA VAL A 109 6.96 0.26 -9.79
C VAL A 109 6.08 -0.14 -10.98
N GLU A 110 5.71 -1.41 -11.11
CA GLU A 110 4.84 -1.87 -12.19
C GLU A 110 3.46 -1.21 -12.16
N ARG A 111 2.89 -1.02 -10.96
CA ARG A 111 1.61 -0.33 -10.81
C ARG A 111 1.71 1.13 -11.22
N ASP A 112 2.79 1.81 -10.84
CA ASP A 112 3.01 3.20 -11.22
C ASP A 112 3.22 3.34 -12.73
N VAL A 113 4.04 2.48 -13.34
CA VAL A 113 4.24 2.48 -14.81
C VAL A 113 2.89 2.32 -15.52
N ARG A 114 2.08 1.31 -15.15
CA ARG A 114 0.76 1.12 -15.75
C ARG A 114 -0.16 2.33 -15.59
N ARG A 115 -0.09 3.00 -14.43
CA ARG A 115 -0.87 4.22 -14.17
C ARG A 115 -0.41 5.37 -15.07
N TRP A 116 0.90 5.56 -15.22
CA TRP A 116 1.46 6.60 -16.10
C TRP A 116 1.12 6.33 -17.56
N ASP A 117 1.27 5.08 -18.02
CA ASP A 117 0.89 4.67 -19.39
C ASP A 117 -0.59 4.97 -19.68
N ALA A 118 -1.47 4.70 -18.71
CA ALA A 118 -2.90 5.01 -18.85
C ALA A 118 -3.17 6.52 -18.91
N LEU A 119 -2.46 7.33 -18.13
CA LEU A 119 -2.56 8.79 -18.17
C LEU A 119 -2.04 9.36 -19.51
N ASP A 120 -0.94 8.82 -20.02
CA ASP A 120 -0.37 9.23 -21.29
C ASP A 120 -1.28 8.84 -22.46
N ALA A 121 -1.87 7.65 -22.43
CA ALA A 121 -2.86 7.22 -23.42
C ALA A 121 -4.08 8.16 -23.42
N ALA A 122 -4.65 8.46 -22.25
CA ALA A 122 -5.77 9.39 -22.12
C ALA A 122 -5.40 10.80 -22.61
N SER A 123 -4.22 11.30 -22.26
CA SER A 123 -3.73 12.59 -22.75
C SER A 123 -3.57 12.60 -24.27
N ALA A 124 -3.09 11.51 -24.87
CA ALA A 124 -2.93 11.38 -26.31
C ALA A 124 -4.29 11.36 -27.02
N GLU A 125 -5.30 10.68 -26.47
CA GLU A 125 -6.67 10.68 -27.00
C GLU A 125 -7.30 12.07 -26.95
N ASP A 126 -7.17 12.78 -25.84
CA ASP A 126 -7.66 14.15 -25.71
C ASP A 126 -6.98 15.09 -26.71
N ARG A 127 -5.66 15.00 -26.85
CA ARG A 127 -4.93 15.78 -27.87
C ARG A 127 -5.46 15.48 -29.27
N ARG A 128 -5.61 14.21 -29.64
CA ARG A 128 -6.17 13.80 -30.93
C ARG A 128 -7.57 14.36 -31.14
N ARG A 129 -8.43 14.32 -30.11
CA ARG A 129 -9.78 14.90 -30.16
C ARG A 129 -9.74 16.40 -30.42
N TRP A 130 -8.89 17.13 -29.69
CA TRP A 130 -8.75 18.58 -29.86
C TRP A 130 -8.13 18.94 -31.22
N ASP A 131 -7.16 18.17 -31.69
CA ASP A 131 -6.53 18.33 -33.00
C ASP A 131 -7.56 18.09 -34.12
N ALA A 132 -8.36 17.03 -34.02
CA ALA A 132 -9.45 16.76 -34.96
C ALA A 132 -10.50 17.88 -34.94
N LEU A 133 -10.85 18.40 -33.77
CA LEU A 133 -11.79 19.50 -33.63
C LEU A 133 -11.24 20.80 -34.27
N ARG A 134 -9.95 21.09 -34.05
CA ARG A 134 -9.26 22.22 -34.67
C ARG A 134 -9.17 22.06 -36.19
N ALA A 135 -8.78 20.88 -36.67
CA ALA A 135 -8.71 20.56 -38.10
C ALA A 135 -10.07 20.65 -38.80
N SER A 136 -11.15 20.22 -38.14
CA SER A 136 -12.51 20.34 -38.68
C SER A 136 -12.97 21.78 -38.87
N GLY A 137 -12.34 22.74 -38.16
CA GLY A 137 -12.73 24.15 -38.14
C GLY A 137 -14.15 24.40 -37.63
N SER A 138 -14.88 23.38 -37.18
CA SER A 138 -16.30 23.44 -36.84
C SER A 138 -16.61 24.41 -35.71
N LYS A 139 -15.75 24.49 -34.68
CA LYS A 139 -15.86 25.49 -33.60
C LYS A 139 -15.48 26.92 -34.04
N ALA A 140 -14.64 27.04 -35.07
CA ALA A 140 -14.22 28.33 -35.62
C ALA A 140 -15.18 28.83 -36.73
N ARG A 141 -16.16 28.02 -37.15
CA ARG A 141 -17.21 28.47 -38.07
C ARG A 141 -18.03 29.53 -37.36
N ARG A 142 -17.97 30.76 -37.91
CA ARG A 142 -18.81 31.87 -37.47
C ARG A 142 -20.28 31.42 -37.47
N ASN A 143 -21.01 31.74 -36.41
CA ASN A 143 -22.45 31.50 -36.36
C ASN A 143 -23.10 32.17 -37.58
N LYS A 144 -23.76 31.35 -38.41
CA LYS A 144 -24.50 31.84 -39.57
C LYS A 144 -25.68 32.65 -39.02
N SER A 145 -25.78 33.93 -39.40
CA SER A 145 -26.93 34.75 -39.03
C SER A 145 -28.22 34.08 -39.55
N GLY A 146 -29.29 34.13 -38.75
CA GLY A 146 -30.58 33.56 -39.14
C GLY A 146 -31.20 34.24 -40.37
N VAL A 147 -30.78 35.46 -40.67
CA VAL A 147 -31.18 36.22 -41.86
C VAL A 147 -30.08 36.13 -42.92
N PRO A 148 -30.43 35.92 -44.21
CA PRO A 148 -29.47 35.87 -45.31
C PRO A 148 -28.98 37.27 -45.74
N PHE A 149 -28.65 38.11 -44.76
CA PHE A 149 -28.14 39.47 -44.92
C PHE A 149 -26.98 39.70 -43.96
N ASN A 150 -25.90 40.30 -44.45
CA ASN A 150 -24.71 40.60 -43.68
C ASN A 150 -24.73 42.08 -43.25
N PRO A 151 -24.90 42.39 -41.95
CA PRO A 151 -25.00 43.77 -41.47
C PRO A 151 -23.69 44.54 -41.54
N VAL A 152 -22.53 43.87 -41.67
CA VAL A 152 -21.22 44.53 -41.73
C VAL A 152 -20.89 44.94 -43.16
N THR A 153 -21.12 44.04 -44.13
CA THR A 153 -20.86 44.36 -45.55
C THR A 153 -22.06 45.00 -46.24
N LEU A 154 -23.21 45.08 -45.57
CA LEU A 154 -24.50 45.55 -46.09
C LEU A 154 -24.93 44.83 -47.37
N LYS A 155 -24.51 43.57 -47.52
CA LYS A 155 -24.80 42.73 -48.68
C LYS A 155 -25.65 41.54 -48.29
N TYR A 156 -26.53 41.13 -49.20
CA TYR A 156 -27.20 39.84 -49.12
C TYR A 156 -26.17 38.72 -49.26
N ASN A 157 -26.44 37.56 -48.65
CA ASN A 157 -25.56 36.41 -48.77
C ASN A 157 -25.61 35.83 -50.18
N ASP A 158 -24.47 35.34 -50.67
CA ASP A 158 -24.38 34.67 -51.97
C ASP A 158 -25.09 33.30 -51.89
N GLY A 159 -26.29 33.22 -52.47
CA GLY A 159 -27.11 32.01 -52.49
C GLY A 159 -28.61 32.29 -52.66
N LYS A 160 -29.38 31.22 -52.88
CA LYS A 160 -30.83 31.30 -53.16
C LYS A 160 -31.64 32.04 -52.09
N ASP A 161 -31.28 31.87 -50.81
CA ASP A 161 -31.99 32.55 -49.72
C ASP A 161 -31.72 34.06 -49.70
N GLY A 162 -30.49 34.47 -50.04
CA GLY A 162 -30.14 35.88 -50.19
C GLY A 162 -30.84 36.51 -51.39
N GLU A 163 -30.94 35.79 -52.51
CA GLU A 163 -31.70 36.22 -53.69
C GLU A 163 -33.19 36.37 -53.39
N ARG A 164 -33.79 35.41 -52.65
CA ARG A 164 -35.19 35.49 -52.22
C ARG A 164 -35.44 36.72 -51.34
N LEU A 165 -34.56 36.97 -50.35
CA LEU A 165 -34.68 38.15 -49.50
C LEU A 165 -34.53 39.45 -50.32
N LYS A 166 -33.55 39.49 -51.21
CA LYS A 166 -33.35 40.63 -52.13
C LYS A 166 -34.57 40.90 -53.00
N ALA A 167 -35.19 39.86 -53.54
CA ALA A 167 -36.41 39.98 -54.36
C ALA A 167 -37.61 40.47 -53.53
N ALA A 168 -37.78 39.94 -52.31
CA ALA A 168 -38.82 40.38 -51.39
C ALA A 168 -38.65 41.87 -51.02
N ASP A 169 -37.43 42.29 -50.66
CA ASP A 169 -37.13 43.68 -50.34
C ASP A 169 -37.32 44.60 -51.55
N ALA A 170 -36.91 44.17 -52.75
CA ALA A 170 -37.17 44.92 -53.99
C ALA A 170 -38.68 45.09 -54.24
N ALA A 171 -39.49 44.08 -53.98
CA ALA A 171 -40.94 44.17 -54.10
C ALA A 171 -41.55 45.13 -53.06
N VAL A 172 -41.05 45.14 -51.82
CA VAL A 172 -41.47 46.11 -50.79
C VAL A 172 -41.11 47.53 -51.23
N LYS A 173 -39.88 47.75 -51.72
CA LYS A 173 -39.45 49.06 -52.24
C LYS A 173 -40.32 49.52 -53.41
N HIS A 174 -40.64 48.63 -54.34
CA HIS A 174 -41.53 48.93 -55.46
C HIS A 174 -42.93 49.34 -54.98
N ARG A 175 -43.53 48.59 -54.04
CA ARG A 175 -44.84 48.95 -53.45
C ARG A 175 -44.80 50.28 -52.69
N ALA A 176 -43.73 50.55 -51.96
CA ALA A 176 -43.55 51.83 -51.25
C ALA A 176 -43.47 53.01 -52.23
N ASN A 177 -42.73 52.87 -53.33
CA ASN A 177 -42.66 53.86 -54.40
C ASN A 177 -44.02 54.14 -55.04
N LEU A 178 -44.75 53.09 -55.41
CA LEU A 178 -46.10 53.25 -55.98
C LEU A 178 -47.05 53.94 -55.00
N ARG A 179 -46.98 53.58 -53.71
CA ARG A 179 -47.78 54.24 -52.67
C ARG A 179 -47.40 55.71 -52.52
N ALA A 180 -46.11 56.04 -52.54
CA ALA A 180 -45.64 57.42 -52.46
C ALA A 180 -46.11 58.25 -53.66
N GLN A 181 -46.02 57.69 -54.87
CA GLN A 181 -46.52 58.34 -56.09
C GLN A 181 -48.04 58.55 -56.04
N ASN A 182 -48.80 57.54 -55.61
CA ASN A 182 -50.25 57.66 -55.48
C ASN A 182 -50.63 58.70 -54.42
N LEU A 183 -49.95 58.72 -53.27
CA LEU A 183 -50.20 59.70 -52.22
C LEU A 183 -49.88 61.12 -52.69
N GLN A 184 -48.76 61.29 -53.39
CA GLN A 184 -48.36 62.57 -53.98
C GLN A 184 -49.39 63.06 -55.00
N TYR A 185 -49.89 62.18 -55.87
CA TYR A 185 -50.93 62.51 -56.84
C TYR A 185 -52.24 62.94 -56.17
N GLN A 186 -52.67 62.25 -55.11
CA GLN A 186 -53.90 62.60 -54.39
C GLN A 186 -53.77 63.91 -53.60
N ASN A 187 -52.59 64.17 -53.01
CA ASN A 187 -52.34 65.39 -52.23
C ASN A 187 -52.07 66.64 -53.10
N SER A 188 -51.60 66.47 -54.34
CA SER A 188 -51.23 67.59 -55.23
C SER A 188 -51.65 67.30 -56.68
N ARG A 189 -52.98 67.27 -56.90
CA ARG A 189 -53.57 67.00 -58.23
C ARG A 189 -53.16 67.99 -59.31
N GLU A 190 -52.96 69.25 -58.94
CA GLU A 190 -52.53 70.33 -59.85
C GLU A 190 -51.01 70.33 -60.07
N GLY A 191 -50.27 69.42 -59.41
CA GLY A 191 -48.81 69.34 -59.54
C GLY A 191 -48.06 70.50 -58.88
N ILE A 192 -48.70 71.26 -57.99
CA ILE A 192 -48.13 72.41 -57.28
C ILE A 192 -48.24 72.16 -55.77
N ASN A 193 -47.17 72.49 -55.02
CA ASN A 193 -47.18 72.42 -53.57
C ASN A 193 -47.93 73.65 -53.03
N PRO A 194 -49.04 73.48 -52.28
CA PRO A 194 -49.84 74.61 -51.82
C PRO A 194 -49.15 75.50 -50.78
N ILE A 195 -48.03 75.07 -50.17
CA ILE A 195 -47.29 75.85 -49.17
C ILE A 195 -46.20 76.70 -49.84
N THR A 196 -45.50 76.16 -50.83
CA THR A 196 -44.34 76.83 -51.46
C THR A 196 -44.62 77.37 -52.85
N GLY A 197 -45.70 76.93 -53.51
CA GLY A 197 -46.03 77.30 -54.89
C GLY A 197 -45.16 76.63 -55.95
N GLU A 198 -44.21 75.77 -55.54
CA GLU A 198 -43.29 75.10 -56.46
C GLU A 198 -43.94 73.87 -57.12
N THR A 199 -43.47 73.52 -58.32
CA THR A 199 -43.92 72.32 -59.04
C THR A 199 -43.46 71.05 -58.31
N VAL A 200 -44.40 70.14 -58.07
CA VAL A 200 -44.17 68.88 -57.37
C VAL A 200 -43.52 67.88 -58.32
N ARG A 201 -42.23 67.58 -58.11
CA ARG A 201 -41.50 66.53 -58.84
C ARG A 201 -41.97 65.14 -58.39
N ARG A 202 -42.10 64.19 -59.32
CA ARG A 202 -42.41 62.78 -59.00
C ARG A 202 -41.39 62.15 -58.05
N VAL A 203 -41.88 61.53 -56.97
CA VAL A 203 -41.06 60.75 -56.03
C VAL A 203 -40.28 59.66 -56.76
N GLN A 204 -38.95 59.68 -56.59
CA GLN A 204 -38.03 58.65 -57.07
C GLN A 204 -37.70 57.66 -55.96
N THR A 205 -37.17 56.51 -56.36
CA THR A 205 -36.73 55.46 -55.42
C THR A 205 -35.68 55.95 -54.43
N ASN A 206 -34.83 56.89 -54.86
CA ASN A 206 -33.75 57.45 -54.06
C ASN A 206 -34.25 58.46 -53.02
N ASP A 207 -35.48 58.98 -53.16
CA ASP A 207 -36.06 59.95 -52.23
C ASP A 207 -36.64 59.26 -50.98
N LEU A 208 -36.94 57.96 -51.06
CA LEU A 208 -37.58 57.20 -49.97
C LEU A 208 -36.60 56.46 -49.05
N LEU A 209 -35.34 56.30 -49.46
CA LEU A 209 -34.33 55.59 -48.68
C LEU A 209 -33.04 56.41 -48.66
N PRO A 210 -32.53 56.82 -47.49
CA PRO A 210 -31.19 57.39 -47.40
C PRO A 210 -30.15 56.33 -47.80
N HIS A 211 -29.10 56.78 -48.47
CA HIS A 211 -27.96 55.96 -48.90
C HIS A 211 -27.22 55.32 -47.72
#